data_AF-A0A8T6NB99-F1
#
_entry.id   AF-A0A8T6NB99-F1
#
_cell.length_a   1.000
_cell.length_b   1.000
_cell.length_c   1.000
_cell.angle_alpha   90.00
_cell.angle_beta   90.00
_cell.angle_gamma   90.00
#
_symmetry.space_group_name_H-M   'P 1'
#
loop_
_entity.id
_entity.type
_entity.pdbx_description
1 polymer ?
#
loop_
_entity_poly.entity_id
_entity_poly.type
_entity_poly.pdbx_seq_one_letter_code
_entity_poly.pdbx_strand_id
1 'polypeptide(L)'
;MDKRLEQKINEKITDALNNISEIDKIAKSIDEKKTSQDFKYGIIIGRLYNSFHYQSRRILKRDPTIQEFSEFLEILSNRRNEILQKI
;
A
#
# COMPACT_ATOMS: atom_id res chain seq x y z
N MET A 1 -14.64 -7.80 -3.36
CA MET A 1 -13.98 -6.93 -4.35
C MET A 1 -13.92 -7.73 -5.66
N ASP A 2 -13.88 -7.11 -6.84
CA ASP A 2 -13.63 -7.87 -8.08
C ASP A 2 -12.32 -8.66 -7.95
N LYS A 3 -12.35 -9.96 -8.27
CA LYS A 3 -11.20 -10.87 -8.07
C LYS A 3 -9.93 -10.41 -8.78
N ARG A 4 -10.05 -9.78 -9.96
CA ARG A 4 -8.90 -9.27 -10.72
C ARG A 4 -8.28 -8.07 -10.02
N LEU A 5 -9.12 -7.20 -9.45
CA LEU A 5 -8.66 -6.09 -8.65
C LEU A 5 -7.99 -6.61 -7.37
N GLU A 6 -8.62 -7.53 -6.65
CA GLU A 6 -8.07 -8.14 -5.44
C GLU A 6 -6.69 -8.76 -5.67
N GLN A 7 -6.54 -9.56 -6.72
CA GLN A 7 -5.25 -10.13 -7.10
C GLN A 7 -4.21 -9.03 -7.36
N LYS A 8 -4.58 -7.98 -8.11
CA LYS A 8 -3.67 -6.88 -8.41
C LYS A 8 -3.25 -6.09 -7.18
N ILE A 9 -4.13 -5.94 -6.19
CA ILE A 9 -3.82 -5.28 -4.92
C ILE A 9 -2.83 -6.12 -4.11
N ASN A 10 -3.04 -7.43 -4.02
CA ASN A 10 -2.09 -8.32 -3.36
C ASN A 10 -0.70 -8.24 -4.00
N GLU A 11 -0.61 -8.25 -5.34
CA GLU A 11 0.65 -8.02 -6.05
C GLU A 11 1.29 -6.66 -5.68
N LYS A 12 0.50 -5.59 -5.61
CA LYS A 12 0.99 -4.25 -5.26
C LYS A 12 1.49 -4.15 -3.82
N ILE A 13 0.89 -4.91 -2.89
CA ILE A 13 1.39 -5.04 -1.52
C ILE A 13 2.74 -5.73 -1.52
N THR A 14 2.87 -6.89 -2.17
CA THR A 14 4.15 -7.60 -2.29
C THR A 14 5.23 -6.73 -2.94
N ASP A 15 4.90 -6.01 -4.01
CA ASP A 15 5.81 -5.06 -4.66
C ASP A 15 6.28 -3.95 -3.69
N ALA A 16 5.36 -3.38 -2.90
CA ALA A 16 5.70 -2.33 -1.94
C ALA A 16 6.65 -2.84 -0.84
N LEU A 17 6.43 -4.07 -0.37
CA LEU A 17 7.26 -4.70 0.66
C LEU A 17 8.63 -5.13 0.15
N ASN A 18 8.73 -5.53 -1.12
CA ASN A 18 10.01 -5.86 -1.75
C ASN A 18 10.86 -4.60 -2.05
N ASN A 19 10.22 -3.44 -2.21
CA ASN A 19 10.88 -2.17 -2.52
C ASN A 19 11.08 -1.28 -1.28
N ILE A 20 11.18 -1.86 -0.08
CA ILE A 20 11.34 -1.11 1.17
C ILE A 20 12.59 -0.20 1.18
N SER A 21 13.64 -0.61 0.47
CA SER A 21 14.88 0.15 0.36
C SER A 21 14.70 1.51 -0.33
N GLU A 22 13.71 1.66 -1.22
CA GLU A 22 13.35 2.96 -1.81
C GLU A 22 12.74 3.87 -0.76
N ILE A 23 11.93 3.31 0.15
CA ILE A 23 11.28 4.04 1.24
C ILE A 23 12.33 4.52 2.25
N ASP A 24 13.31 3.68 2.56
CA ASP A 24 14.45 4.08 3.40
C ASP A 24 15.24 5.24 2.78
N LYS A 25 15.47 5.21 1.46
CA LYS A 25 16.14 6.31 0.75
C LYS A 25 15.31 7.58 0.81
N ILE A 26 14.01 7.52 0.56
CA ILE A 26 13.11 8.67 0.66
C ILE A 26 13.14 9.26 2.07
N ALA A 27 13.00 8.42 3.10
CA ALA A 27 13.02 8.87 4.49
C ALA A 27 14.33 9.58 4.83
N LYS A 28 15.48 8.99 4.49
CA LYS A 28 16.79 9.60 4.72
C LYS A 28 16.98 10.90 3.93
N SER A 29 16.51 10.97 2.69
CA SER A 29 16.66 12.15 1.83
C SER A 29 15.81 13.35 2.28
N ILE A 30 14.64 13.12 2.86
CA ILE A 30 13.77 14.18 3.35
C ILE A 30 14.25 14.68 4.71
N ASP A 31 14.58 13.76 5.61
CA ASP A 31 15.02 14.09 6.96
C ASP A 31 15.80 12.91 7.55
N GLU A 32 17.13 13.02 7.56
CA GLU A 32 18.03 12.02 8.14
C GLU A 32 17.70 11.66 9.60
N LYS A 33 17.01 12.56 10.32
CA LYS A 33 16.61 12.38 11.72
C LYS A 33 15.18 11.83 11.87
N LYS A 34 14.33 11.89 10.85
CA LYS A 34 12.99 11.27 10.81
C LYS A 34 12.96 10.00 9.97
N THR A 35 13.73 9.02 10.40
CA THR A 35 13.63 7.64 9.90
C THR A 35 12.65 6.79 10.71
N SER A 36 11.68 7.42 11.39
CA SER A 36 10.74 6.71 12.26
C SER A 36 9.91 5.69 11.47
N GLN A 37 9.62 4.56 12.12
CA GLN A 37 8.79 3.51 11.52
C GLN A 37 7.42 4.06 11.10
N ASP A 38 6.83 4.97 11.86
CA ASP A 38 5.56 5.61 11.51
C ASP A 38 5.61 6.39 10.19
N PHE A 39 6.73 7.06 9.91
CA PHE A 39 6.90 7.79 8.64
C PHE A 39 6.97 6.82 7.46
N LYS A 40 7.79 5.76 7.57
CA LYS A 40 7.88 4.72 6.54
C LYS A 40 6.54 4.00 6.34
N TYR A 41 5.86 3.68 7.43
CA TYR A 41 4.53 3.06 7.41
C TYR A 41 3.53 3.95 6.67
N GLY A 42 3.51 5.25 6.96
CA GLY A 42 2.68 6.23 6.26
C GLY A 42 2.94 6.26 4.75
N ILE A 43 4.20 6.22 4.32
CA ILE A 43 4.57 6.14 2.89
C ILE A 43 4.01 4.86 2.24
N ILE A 44 4.15 3.70 2.90
CA ILE A 44 3.63 2.43 2.39
C ILE A 44 2.12 2.50 2.22
N ILE A 45 1.40 2.91 3.28
CA ILE A 45 -0.06 3.01 3.24
C ILE A 45 -0.52 3.99 2.16
N GLY A 46 0.14 5.15 2.03
CA GLY A 46 -0.17 6.12 0.97
C GLY A 46 0.05 5.55 -0.45
N ARG A 47 1.15 4.82 -0.68
CA ARG A 47 1.44 4.14 -1.95
C ARG A 47 0.38 3.10 -2.30
N LEU A 48 -0.06 2.31 -1.31
CA LEU A 48 -1.08 1.29 -1.48
C LEU A 48 -2.46 1.89 -1.72
N TYR A 49 -2.82 2.95 -1.00
CA TYR A 49 -4.06 3.70 -1.22
C TYR A 49 -4.13 4.25 -2.66
N ASN A 50 -3.07 4.91 -3.13
CA ASN A 50 -3.00 5.38 -4.50
C ASN A 50 -3.09 4.25 -5.52
N SER A 51 -2.41 3.14 -5.25
CA SER A 51 -2.47 1.94 -6.10
C SER A 51 -3.89 1.37 -6.17
N PHE A 52 -4.61 1.31 -5.06
CA PHE A 52 -5.99 0.84 -5.01
C PHE A 52 -6.92 1.63 -5.90
N HIS A 53 -6.95 2.95 -5.75
CA HIS A 53 -7.78 3.83 -6.58
C HIS A 53 -7.38 3.75 -8.07
N TYR A 54 -6.08 3.72 -8.36
CA TYR A 54 -5.60 3.62 -9.74
C TYR A 54 -5.97 2.28 -10.40
N GLN A 55 -5.76 1.15 -9.72
CA GLN A 55 -6.09 -0.16 -10.27
C GLN A 55 -7.60 -0.35 -10.39
N SER A 56 -8.39 0.18 -9.47
CA SER A 56 -9.86 0.18 -9.55
C SER A 56 -10.33 0.83 -10.85
N ARG A 57 -9.87 2.06 -11.13
CA ARG A 57 -10.19 2.75 -12.39
C ARG A 57 -9.68 2.02 -13.62
N ARG A 58 -8.46 1.46 -13.56
CA ARG A 58 -7.85 0.78 -14.71
C ARG A 58 -8.58 -0.51 -15.09
N ILE A 59 -8.91 -1.35 -14.10
CA ILE A 59 -9.48 -2.68 -14.27
C ILE A 59 -11.00 -2.62 -14.42
N LEU A 60 -11.67 -1.83 -13.57
CA LEU A 60 -13.13 -1.77 -13.49
C LEU A 60 -13.75 -0.62 -14.27
N LYS A 61 -12.93 0.30 -14.79
CA LYS A 61 -13.36 1.50 -15.56
C LYS A 61 -14.27 2.46 -14.77
N ARG A 62 -14.19 2.41 -13.43
CA ARG A 62 -14.89 3.30 -12.50
C ARG A 62 -14.09 3.46 -11.21
N ASP A 63 -14.47 4.42 -10.39
CA ASP A 63 -13.96 4.50 -9.03
C ASP A 63 -14.44 3.31 -8.16
N PRO A 64 -13.66 2.94 -7.12
CA PRO A 64 -14.04 1.88 -6.21
C PRO A 64 -15.31 2.25 -5.43
N THR A 65 -16.13 1.25 -5.13
CA THR A 65 -17.28 1.44 -4.25
C THR A 65 -16.84 1.51 -2.79
N ILE A 66 -17.75 1.96 -1.91
CA ILE A 66 -17.52 1.94 -0.46
C ILE A 66 -17.24 0.52 0.04
N GLN A 67 -17.94 -0.49 -0.51
CA GLN A 67 -17.72 -1.88 -0.15
C GLN A 67 -16.32 -2.37 -0.58
N GLU A 68 -15.89 -2.04 -1.80
CA GLU A 68 -14.54 -2.39 -2.28
C GLU A 68 -13.45 -1.71 -1.47
N PHE A 69 -13.70 -0.49 -0.99
CA PHE A 69 -12.77 0.19 -0.09
C PHE A 69 -12.69 -0.49 1.29
N SER A 70 -13.81 -0.91 1.87
CA SER A 70 -13.80 -1.68 3.12
C SER A 70 -13.03 -2.99 3.00
N GLU A 71 -13.21 -3.72 1.90
CA GLU A 71 -12.46 -4.95 1.63
C GLU A 71 -10.96 -4.69 1.44
N PHE A 72 -10.60 -3.56 0.82
CA PHE A 72 -9.20 -3.12 0.75
C PHE A 72 -8.61 -2.87 2.16
N LEU A 73 -9.35 -2.20 3.05
CA LEU A 73 -8.91 -1.98 4.42
C LEU A 73 -8.74 -3.30 5.20
N GLU A 74 -9.63 -4.27 4.97
CA GLU A 74 -9.51 -5.61 5.57
C GLU A 74 -8.23 -6.32 5.11
N ILE A 75 -7.91 -6.26 3.81
CA ILE A 75 -6.65 -6.79 3.27
C ILE A 75 -5.44 -6.13 3.95
N LEU A 76 -5.44 -4.80 4.09
CA LEU A 76 -4.36 -4.08 4.76
C LEU A 76 -4.22 -4.49 6.23
N SER A 77 -5.34 -4.62 6.95
CA SER A 77 -5.37 -5.06 8.35
C SER A 77 -4.77 -6.46 8.50
N ASN A 78 -5.18 -7.39 7.63
CA ASN A 78 -4.68 -8.77 7.64
C ASN A 78 -3.19 -8.88 7.30
N ARG A 79 -2.65 -7.90 6.55
CA ARG A 79 -1.23 -7.81 6.17
C ARG A 79 -0.42 -6.89 7.08
N ARG A 80 -1.02 -6.28 8.10
CA ARG A 80 -0.38 -5.28 8.97
C ARG A 80 0.95 -5.76 9.55
N ASN A 81 0.96 -6.97 10.13
CA ASN A 81 2.17 -7.51 10.77
C ASN A 81 3.31 -7.73 9.78
N GLU A 82 3.00 -8.16 8.56
CA GLU A 82 3.99 -8.33 7.48
C GLU A 82 4.60 -6.97 7.09
N ILE A 83 3.78 -5.93 6.97
CA ILE A 83 4.24 -4.57 6.68
C ILE A 83 5.16 -4.07 7.79
N LEU A 84 4.77 -4.24 9.05
CA LEU A 84 5.56 -3.79 10.21
C LEU A 84 6.89 -4.52 10.35
N GLN A 85 6.97 -5.81 9.99
CA GLN A 85 8.22 -6.58 10.03
C GLN A 85 9.27 -6.11 9.01
N LYS A 86 8.85 -5.37 7.96
CA LYS A 86 9.74 -4.95 6.88
C LYS A 86 10.34 -3.55 7.09
N ILE A 87 9.79 -2.72 7.99
CA ILE A 87 10.17 -1.30 8.17
C ILE A 87 11.04 -1.00 9.39
#